data_AF-A0A814K8V1-F1
#
_entry.id   AF-A0A814K8V1-F1
#
_cell.length_a   1.000
_cell.length_b   1.000
_cell.length_c   1.000
_cell.angle_alpha   90.00
_cell.angle_beta   90.00
_cell.angle_gamma   90.00
#
_symmetry.space_group_name_H-M   'P 1'
#
loop_
_entity.id
_entity.type
_entity.pdbx_description
1 polymer ?
#
loop_
_entity_poly.entity_id
_entity_poly.type
_entity_poly.pdbx_seq_one_letter_code
_entity_poly.pdbx_strand_id
1 'polypeptide(L)'
;MSVVTLRERFCPIPNGCVKRGDKLGKNKIKEVSKLESAEALTKFFGKKIVVGDIICTMHYFQYYNKCVRNQSFQIQSVQVDQTSEIQNIENDIMPNTSTMIEYEYEEMGTEELMGLNYDITNDENQSNEDQGSNQSIESEEIVAEKPDKIVLKIKRGFASHSFCFICKRKTGSKPMKVLPVEAILEIFLKRNMLIPKGARCCSVHLTDNNFVKDEFIDQIPIADNSISITSEKIESIFLGFINREQKTSNIFKKFKDFLIVTDELCCKTTGFTKDEVYFIFNEIKSIISSENRSKLQSIVVNLFWLKTGLDQKMIANLFEIEHRQTVSNICAQVRSAILKDFVPK
;
A
#
# COMPACT_ATOMS: atom_id res chain seq x y z
N MET A 1 -41.09 14.42 23.97
CA MET A 1 -39.97 14.99 23.18
C MET A 1 -39.97 14.31 21.82
N SER A 2 -40.20 15.05 20.74
CA SER A 2 -40.25 14.50 19.38
C SER A 2 -38.88 13.93 18.98
N VAL A 3 -38.84 12.66 18.58
CA VAL A 3 -37.62 12.01 18.10
C VAL A 3 -37.27 12.63 16.74
N VAL A 4 -36.39 13.65 16.74
CA VAL A 4 -35.88 14.28 15.52
C VAL A 4 -35.11 13.22 14.74
N THR A 5 -35.63 12.86 13.57
CA THR A 5 -35.06 11.79 12.75
C THR A 5 -33.72 12.24 12.14
N LEU A 6 -32.81 11.29 11.88
CA LEU A 6 -31.51 11.56 11.25
C LEU A 6 -31.60 12.34 9.91
N ARG A 7 -32.78 12.34 9.28
CA ARG A 7 -33.06 13.02 8.01
C ARG A 7 -33.06 14.56 8.13
N GLU A 8 -33.23 15.07 9.34
CA GLU A 8 -33.38 16.52 9.60
C GLU A 8 -32.11 17.14 10.21
N ARG A 9 -31.13 16.33 10.60
CA ARG A 9 -29.88 16.81 11.20
C ARG A 9 -28.82 17.10 10.13
N PHE A 10 -28.05 18.16 10.35
CA PHE A 10 -26.97 18.62 9.47
C PHE A 10 -25.62 18.52 10.18
N CYS A 11 -24.54 18.32 9.43
CA CYS A 11 -23.20 18.53 9.96
C CYS A 11 -23.00 20.04 10.24
N PRO A 12 -22.59 20.45 11.45
CA PRO A 12 -22.53 21.85 11.85
C PRO A 12 -21.34 22.64 11.25
N ILE A 13 -20.55 22.04 10.33
CA ILE A 13 -19.29 22.61 9.81
C ILE A 13 -19.52 23.13 8.37
N PRO A 14 -19.61 24.47 8.16
CA PRO A 14 -20.06 25.05 6.88
C PRO A 14 -19.03 24.99 5.75
N ASN A 15 -17.74 25.14 6.05
CA ASN A 15 -16.69 25.28 5.03
C ASN A 15 -16.20 23.95 4.43
N GLY A 16 -17.06 22.92 4.40
CA GLY A 16 -16.71 21.62 3.84
C GLY A 16 -17.83 20.58 3.82
N CYS A 17 -18.89 20.72 4.63
CA CYS A 17 -19.99 19.74 4.60
C CYS A 17 -21.32 20.34 5.04
N VAL A 18 -22.10 20.85 4.08
CA VAL A 18 -23.53 21.20 4.26
C VAL A 18 -24.43 20.00 3.95
N LYS A 19 -23.94 18.77 4.17
CA LYS A 19 -24.67 17.55 3.84
C LYS A 19 -25.55 17.13 5.02
N ARG A 20 -26.83 16.90 4.73
CA ARG A 20 -27.80 16.30 5.64
C ARG A 20 -27.44 14.83 5.94
N GLY A 21 -27.82 14.34 7.13
CA GLY A 21 -27.56 12.97 7.57
C GLY A 21 -28.08 11.89 6.62
N ASP A 22 -29.18 12.15 5.91
CA ASP A 22 -29.77 11.26 4.90
C ASP A 22 -28.88 11.09 3.64
N LYS A 23 -28.20 12.16 3.20
CA LYS A 23 -27.26 12.12 2.06
C LYS A 23 -25.95 11.42 2.37
N LEU A 24 -25.60 11.33 3.66
CA LEU A 24 -24.37 10.67 4.11
C LEU A 24 -24.62 9.17 4.35
N GLY A 25 -25.82 8.80 4.81
CA GLY A 25 -26.14 7.43 5.20
C GLY A 25 -25.62 7.11 6.61
N LYS A 26 -26.28 6.18 7.31
CA LYS A 26 -26.03 5.89 8.74
C LYS A 26 -24.58 5.53 9.06
N ASN A 27 -23.89 4.85 8.14
CA ASN A 27 -22.50 4.41 8.33
C ASN A 27 -21.47 5.52 8.08
N LYS A 28 -21.90 6.71 7.63
CA LYS A 28 -21.00 7.84 7.30
C LYS A 28 -21.23 9.08 8.17
N ILE A 29 -21.88 8.88 9.31
CA ILE A 29 -22.12 9.91 10.32
C ILE A 29 -21.76 9.35 11.70
N LYS A 30 -21.26 10.21 12.57
CA LYS A 30 -21.04 9.92 13.99
C LYS A 30 -21.81 10.94 14.82
N GLU A 31 -22.60 10.46 15.77
CA GLU A 31 -23.28 11.31 16.73
C GLU A 31 -22.32 11.66 17.87
N VAL A 32 -22.29 12.94 18.26
CA VAL A 32 -21.47 13.42 19.37
C VAL A 32 -22.20 13.07 20.67
N SER A 33 -21.79 11.99 21.32
CA SER A 33 -22.45 11.47 22.53
C SER A 33 -21.88 12.00 23.84
N LYS A 34 -20.67 12.59 23.83
CA LYS A 34 -19.97 13.05 25.04
C LYS A 34 -19.70 14.55 25.00
N LEU A 35 -19.83 15.22 26.15
CA LEU A 35 -19.62 16.66 26.30
C LEU A 35 -18.17 17.05 25.97
N GLU A 36 -17.19 16.29 26.48
CA GLU A 36 -15.76 16.51 26.21
C GLU A 36 -15.45 16.49 24.71
N SER A 37 -16.08 15.58 23.97
CA SER A 37 -15.92 15.50 22.51
C SER A 37 -16.52 16.72 21.82
N ALA A 38 -17.70 17.17 22.25
CA ALA A 38 -18.36 18.36 21.71
C ALA A 38 -17.52 19.63 21.93
N GLU A 39 -16.93 19.79 23.11
CA GLU A 39 -16.04 20.90 23.45
C GLU A 39 -14.73 20.86 22.63
N ALA A 40 -14.11 19.69 22.50
CA ALA A 40 -12.88 19.53 21.74
C ALA A 40 -13.09 19.80 20.24
N LEU A 41 -14.20 19.31 19.67
CA LEU A 41 -14.59 19.58 18.29
C LEU A 41 -14.94 21.06 18.10
N THR A 42 -15.60 21.68 19.08
CA THR A 42 -15.92 23.12 19.06
C THR A 42 -14.66 23.96 19.00
N LYS A 43 -13.66 23.63 19.83
CA LYS A 43 -12.35 24.29 19.84
C LYS A 43 -11.60 24.08 18.52
N PHE A 44 -11.67 22.89 17.95
CA PHE A 44 -10.97 22.55 16.71
C PHE A 44 -11.52 23.27 15.48
N PHE A 45 -12.85 23.29 15.32
CA PHE A 45 -13.51 23.89 14.15
C PHE A 45 -13.90 25.35 14.35
N GLY A 46 -13.74 25.91 15.57
CA GLY A 46 -14.12 27.28 15.89
C GLY A 46 -15.63 27.53 15.80
N LYS A 47 -16.44 26.48 15.98
CA LYS A 47 -17.90 26.51 15.85
C LYS A 47 -18.55 25.74 16.98
N LYS A 48 -19.65 26.25 17.53
CA LYS A 48 -20.36 25.62 18.64
C LYS A 48 -20.97 24.30 18.19
N ILE A 49 -20.42 23.20 18.69
CA ILE A 49 -20.89 21.81 18.52
C ILE A 49 -21.38 21.34 19.89
N VAL A 50 -22.57 20.75 19.94
CA VAL A 50 -23.19 20.27 21.18
C VAL A 50 -23.44 18.77 21.16
N VAL A 51 -23.67 18.19 22.34
CA VAL A 51 -24.03 16.76 22.48
C VAL A 51 -25.37 16.51 21.75
N GLY A 52 -25.40 15.48 20.91
CA GLY A 52 -26.52 15.15 20.02
C GLY A 52 -26.36 15.67 18.59
N ASP A 53 -25.35 16.51 18.30
CA ASP A 53 -25.03 16.88 16.93
C ASP A 53 -24.44 15.69 16.16
N ILE A 54 -24.68 15.67 14.85
CA ILE A 54 -24.08 14.67 13.96
C ILE A 54 -22.91 15.28 13.19
N ILE A 55 -21.83 14.53 13.07
CA ILE A 55 -20.64 14.91 12.33
C ILE A 55 -20.40 13.88 11.24
N CYS A 56 -20.11 14.35 10.02
CA CYS A 56 -19.77 13.45 8.93
C CYS A 56 -18.41 12.79 9.18
N THR A 57 -18.22 11.55 8.73
CA THR A 57 -16.97 10.82 9.01
C THR A 57 -15.73 11.54 8.48
N MET A 58 -15.87 12.32 7.40
CA MET A 58 -14.79 13.14 6.85
C MET A 58 -14.27 14.18 7.86
N HIS A 59 -15.15 14.97 8.47
CA HIS A 59 -14.75 15.96 9.48
C HIS A 59 -14.32 15.30 10.79
N TYR A 60 -14.94 14.18 11.15
CA TYR A 60 -14.51 13.40 12.31
C TYR A 60 -13.06 12.89 12.15
N PHE A 61 -12.71 12.35 10.98
CA PHE A 61 -11.34 11.91 10.69
C PHE A 61 -10.35 13.07 10.57
N GLN A 62 -10.76 14.23 10.05
CA GLN A 62 -9.90 15.43 10.06
C GLN A 62 -9.51 15.86 11.47
N TYR A 63 -10.45 15.83 12.42
CA TYR A 63 -10.18 16.07 13.83
C TYR A 63 -9.26 14.98 14.41
N TYR A 64 -9.63 13.71 14.23
CA TYR A 64 -8.89 12.57 14.80
C TYR A 64 -7.44 12.50 14.33
N ASN A 65 -7.19 12.63 13.02
CA ASN A 65 -5.85 12.56 12.45
C ASN A 65 -4.94 13.72 12.93
N LYS A 66 -5.53 14.88 13.24
CA LYS A 66 -4.77 16.02 13.79
C LYS A 66 -4.50 15.86 15.29
N CYS A 67 -5.41 15.24 16.06
CA CYS A 67 -5.16 14.87 17.45
C CYS A 67 -4.05 13.82 17.58
N VAL A 68 -4.04 12.80 16.71
CA VAL A 68 -3.00 11.76 16.69
C VAL A 68 -1.63 12.36 16.34
N ARG A 69 -1.56 13.26 15.35
CA ARG A 69 -0.31 13.97 15.00
C ARG A 69 0.22 14.86 16.13
N ASN A 70 -0.65 15.42 16.96
CA ASN A 70 -0.23 16.23 18.10
C ASN A 70 0.22 15.39 19.31
N GLN A 71 -0.22 14.12 19.43
CA GLN A 71 0.29 13.19 20.45
C GLN A 71 1.70 12.67 20.12
N SER A 72 2.04 12.51 18.84
CA SER A 72 3.40 12.10 18.42
C SER A 72 4.48 13.15 18.69
N PHE A 73 4.12 14.42 18.94
CA PHE A 73 5.07 15.48 19.27
C PHE A 73 5.30 15.69 20.77
N GLN A 74 4.58 14.99 21.66
CA GLN A 74 4.76 15.11 23.12
C GLN A 74 5.56 13.96 23.75
N ILE A 75 5.90 12.90 23.01
CA ILE A 75 6.62 11.73 23.55
C ILE A 75 8.15 11.91 23.49
N GLN A 76 8.68 12.87 22.72
CA GLN A 76 10.13 13.11 22.62
C GLN A 76 10.73 14.03 23.70
N SER A 77 9.97 14.40 24.75
CA SER A 77 10.51 15.24 25.82
C SER A 77 10.07 14.82 27.22
N VAL A 78 10.38 13.59 27.62
CA VAL A 78 10.48 13.20 29.05
C VAL A 78 11.60 12.17 29.21
N GLN A 79 12.79 12.63 29.60
CA GLN A 79 13.78 11.80 30.30
C GLN A 79 13.36 11.71 31.76
N VAL A 80 13.21 10.49 32.29
CA VAL A 80 13.24 10.23 33.74
C VAL A 80 13.96 8.91 33.99
N ASP A 81 15.11 9.03 34.66
CA ASP A 81 15.73 7.98 35.46
C ASP A 81 14.73 7.39 36.47
N GLN A 82 14.70 6.07 36.62
CA GLN A 82 14.80 5.45 37.95
C GLN A 82 14.98 3.93 37.87
N THR A 83 16.01 3.49 38.57
CA THR A 83 16.33 2.14 39.03
C THR A 83 15.26 1.54 39.94
N SER A 84 14.93 0.25 39.79
CA SER A 84 14.86 -0.71 40.91
C SER A 84 14.63 -2.15 40.43
N GLU A 85 15.32 -3.05 41.12
CA GLU A 85 15.41 -4.50 40.99
C GLU A 85 14.10 -5.23 41.35
N ILE A 86 13.91 -6.47 40.85
CA ILE A 86 13.80 -7.71 41.66
C ILE A 86 13.40 -8.94 40.78
N GLN A 87 14.38 -9.84 40.66
CA GLN A 87 14.38 -11.31 40.85
C GLN A 87 13.56 -12.28 39.94
N ASN A 88 14.34 -13.01 39.12
CA ASN A 88 14.45 -14.47 38.97
C ASN A 88 13.35 -15.39 39.53
N ILE A 89 12.74 -16.19 38.65
CA ILE A 89 12.46 -17.63 38.86
C ILE A 89 12.65 -18.36 37.52
N GLU A 90 13.71 -19.18 37.40
CA GLU A 90 13.81 -20.28 36.44
C GLU A 90 12.99 -21.48 36.95
N ASN A 91 12.37 -22.24 36.03
CA ASN A 91 12.31 -23.70 36.11
C ASN A 91 11.84 -24.29 34.76
N ASP A 92 12.69 -25.17 34.22
CA ASP A 92 12.47 -26.08 33.09
C ASP A 92 11.33 -27.07 33.35
N ILE A 93 10.34 -27.16 32.44
CA ILE A 93 9.59 -28.40 32.16
C ILE A 93 9.10 -28.40 30.69
N MET A 94 9.74 -29.21 29.83
CA MET A 94 9.04 -30.00 28.79
C MET A 94 8.67 -31.36 29.46
N PRO A 95 7.61 -32.11 29.06
CA PRO A 95 7.30 -32.44 27.66
C PRO A 95 5.81 -32.74 27.30
N ASN A 96 5.63 -33.05 26.00
CA ASN A 96 4.73 -34.05 25.38
C ASN A 96 3.29 -33.73 24.91
N THR A 97 3.13 -33.99 23.60
CA THR A 97 2.04 -34.62 22.83
C THR A 97 0.55 -34.41 23.16
N SER A 98 -0.14 -33.98 22.10
CA SER A 98 -1.47 -34.43 21.67
C SER A 98 -2.66 -34.03 22.55
N THR A 99 -3.33 -32.96 22.14
CA THR A 99 -4.78 -32.86 22.35
C THR A 99 -5.38 -32.13 21.15
N MET A 100 -6.29 -32.82 20.48
CA MET A 100 -7.18 -32.28 19.45
C MET A 100 -7.91 -31.06 20.02
N ILE A 101 -7.71 -29.90 19.41
CA ILE A 101 -8.57 -28.72 19.60
C ILE A 101 -9.17 -28.41 18.24
N GLU A 102 -10.48 -28.64 18.13
CA GLU A 102 -11.31 -28.14 17.05
C GLU A 102 -11.32 -26.61 17.13
N TYR A 103 -10.93 -25.93 16.05
CA TYR A 103 -11.09 -24.49 15.92
C TYR A 103 -12.27 -24.20 14.98
N GLU A 104 -13.30 -23.57 15.53
CA GLU A 104 -14.33 -22.85 14.79
C GLU A 104 -13.69 -21.72 13.98
N TYR A 105 -14.02 -21.68 12.69
CA TYR A 105 -13.67 -20.56 11.80
C TYR A 105 -14.58 -19.37 12.09
N GLU A 106 -14.03 -18.26 12.59
CA GLU A 106 -14.63 -16.94 12.42
C GLU A 106 -13.90 -16.20 11.29
N GLU A 107 -14.63 -15.90 10.21
CA GLU A 107 -14.19 -15.03 9.12
C GLU A 107 -13.96 -13.60 9.62
N MET A 108 -12.70 -13.16 9.70
CA MET A 108 -12.40 -11.73 9.81
C MET A 108 -12.06 -11.12 8.45
N GLY A 109 -12.89 -10.14 8.09
CA GLY A 109 -12.85 -9.40 6.83
C GLY A 109 -11.59 -8.56 6.65
N THR A 110 -11.17 -8.49 5.39
CA THR A 110 -10.07 -7.68 4.89
C THR A 110 -10.45 -6.19 4.87
N GLU A 111 -10.04 -5.43 5.88
CA GLU A 111 -9.95 -3.96 5.80
C GLU A 111 -8.73 -3.46 6.57
N GLU A 112 -7.55 -3.41 5.93
CA GLU A 112 -6.51 -2.45 6.32
C GLU A 112 -5.43 -2.34 5.24
N LEU A 113 -5.42 -1.22 4.49
CA LEU A 113 -4.24 -0.50 3.97
C LEU A 113 -4.69 0.62 3.00
N MET A 114 -5.23 1.71 3.57
CA MET A 114 -5.11 3.07 3.03
C MET A 114 -3.99 3.76 3.82
N GLY A 115 -3.10 4.59 3.30
CA GLY A 115 -2.91 5.19 1.99
C GLY A 115 -1.89 6.32 2.17
N LEU A 116 -0.83 6.35 1.36
CA LEU A 116 0.06 7.50 1.29
C LEU A 116 -0.53 8.49 0.29
N ASN A 117 -1.10 9.59 0.80
CA ASN A 117 -1.43 10.78 0.02
C ASN A 117 -0.14 11.57 -0.23
N TYR A 118 0.19 11.81 -1.49
CA TYR A 118 1.06 12.91 -1.90
C TYR A 118 0.34 13.76 -2.96
N ASP A 119 0.63 15.05 -2.89
CA ASP A 119 -0.15 16.16 -3.42
C ASP A 119 -0.49 16.11 -4.91
N ILE A 120 -1.69 16.59 -5.22
CA ILE A 120 -2.22 16.77 -6.56
C ILE A 120 -1.85 18.19 -7.01
N THR A 121 -0.86 18.32 -7.89
CA THR A 121 -0.78 19.48 -8.79
C THR A 121 -1.44 19.08 -10.12
N ASN A 122 -2.63 19.65 -10.35
CA ASN A 122 -3.30 19.64 -11.65
C ASN A 122 -2.73 20.80 -12.47
N ASP A 123 -1.92 20.50 -13.48
CA ASP A 123 -1.68 21.44 -14.58
C ASP A 123 -2.61 21.07 -15.75
N GLU A 124 -3.69 21.84 -15.87
CA GLU A 124 -4.54 21.87 -17.06
C GLU A 124 -3.80 22.63 -18.17
N ASN A 125 -3.34 21.92 -19.20
CA ASN A 125 -2.98 22.56 -20.47
C ASN A 125 -4.28 22.95 -21.20
N GLN A 126 -4.77 24.16 -20.97
CA GLN A 126 -5.72 24.83 -21.87
C GLN A 126 -4.94 25.55 -22.98
N SER A 127 -5.25 25.20 -24.22
CA SER A 127 -4.82 25.93 -25.42
C SER A 127 -5.70 27.17 -25.59
N ASN A 128 -5.12 28.37 -25.56
CA ASN A 128 -5.77 29.60 -25.97
C ASN A 128 -5.05 30.19 -27.18
N GLU A 129 -5.76 30.27 -28.30
CA GLU A 129 -5.54 31.23 -29.38
C GLU A 129 -6.26 32.53 -28.98
N ASP A 130 -5.57 33.67 -28.92
CA ASP A 130 -5.96 34.91 -29.61
C ASP A 130 -5.09 36.12 -29.24
N GLN A 131 -4.96 37.02 -30.22
CA GLN A 131 -4.12 38.21 -30.27
C GLN A 131 -4.68 39.39 -29.43
N GLY A 132 -3.79 40.22 -28.88
CA GLY A 132 -4.16 41.54 -28.34
C GLY A 132 -3.07 42.21 -27.50
N SER A 133 -2.54 43.32 -28.01
CA SER A 133 -1.44 44.16 -27.53
C SER A 133 -1.71 45.01 -26.26
N ASN A 134 -0.73 45.09 -25.33
CA ASN A 134 0.00 46.32 -24.88
C ASN A 134 0.56 46.27 -23.43
N GLN A 135 1.83 46.67 -23.34
CA GLN A 135 2.52 47.48 -22.30
C GLN A 135 2.77 46.95 -20.86
N SER A 136 4.04 46.54 -20.67
CA SER A 136 5.01 46.82 -19.59
C SER A 136 4.54 47.19 -18.17
N ILE A 137 4.82 46.28 -17.23
CA ILE A 137 5.33 46.59 -15.88
C ILE A 137 6.46 45.59 -15.60
N GLU A 138 7.67 46.09 -15.39
CA GLU A 138 8.82 45.30 -14.93
C GLU A 138 8.61 44.96 -13.44
N SER A 139 8.44 43.68 -13.16
CA SER A 139 8.64 43.10 -11.84
C SER A 139 9.57 41.91 -12.01
N GLU A 140 10.70 41.93 -11.31
CA GLU A 140 11.72 40.88 -11.31
C GLU A 140 11.08 39.53 -10.97
N GLU A 141 10.88 38.71 -12.01
CA GLU A 141 10.46 37.32 -11.86
C GLU A 141 11.65 36.51 -11.34
N ILE A 142 11.44 35.88 -10.17
CA ILE A 142 12.22 34.72 -9.76
C ILE A 142 12.02 33.66 -10.87
N VAL A 143 13.05 33.44 -11.68
CA VAL A 143 13.05 32.42 -12.74
C VAL A 143 12.96 31.06 -12.04
N ALA A 144 11.72 30.57 -11.87
CA ALA A 144 11.49 29.17 -11.57
C ALA A 144 11.98 28.37 -12.79
N GLU A 145 13.12 27.70 -12.65
CA GLU A 145 13.64 26.80 -13.67
C GLU A 145 12.53 25.81 -14.05
N LYS A 146 12.06 25.88 -15.30
CA LYS A 146 11.06 24.93 -15.80
C LYS A 146 11.68 23.54 -15.73
N PRO A 147 10.98 22.54 -15.16
CA PRO A 147 11.51 21.19 -15.09
C PRO A 147 11.79 20.69 -16.51
N ASP A 148 12.99 20.15 -16.72
CA ASP A 148 13.39 19.55 -17.99
C ASP A 148 12.40 18.46 -18.39
N LYS A 149 11.65 18.73 -19.46
CA LYS A 149 10.61 17.86 -20.00
C LYS A 149 11.17 17.07 -21.15
N ILE A 150 11.30 15.76 -20.98
CA ILE A 150 11.70 14.84 -22.05
C ILE A 150 10.44 14.41 -22.81
N VAL A 151 10.48 14.47 -24.14
CA VAL A 151 9.38 13.99 -25.00
C VAL A 151 9.70 12.58 -25.49
N LEU A 152 8.88 11.62 -25.08
CA LEU A 152 8.97 10.23 -25.51
C LEU A 152 7.90 9.91 -26.57
N LYS A 153 8.28 9.13 -27.59
CA LYS A 153 7.36 8.62 -28.64
C LYS A 153 6.57 7.41 -28.14
N ILE A 154 5.84 7.58 -27.04
CA ILE A 154 4.99 6.55 -26.43
C ILE A 154 3.54 7.02 -26.57
N LYS A 155 2.64 6.12 -26.99
CA LYS A 155 1.22 6.42 -27.08
C LYS A 155 0.68 6.80 -25.71
N ARG A 156 -0.15 7.84 -25.65
CA ARG A 156 -0.75 8.34 -24.42
C ARG A 156 -2.26 8.13 -24.46
N GLY A 157 -2.82 7.61 -23.38
CA GLY A 157 -4.26 7.56 -23.19
C GLY A 157 -4.83 8.81 -22.51
N PHE A 158 -6.15 8.86 -22.37
CA PHE A 158 -6.83 9.94 -21.67
C PHE A 158 -6.82 9.70 -20.14
N ALA A 159 -6.78 10.79 -19.38
CA ALA A 159 -7.17 10.81 -17.98
C ALA A 159 -8.26 11.86 -17.79
N SER A 160 -9.35 11.47 -17.14
CA SER A 160 -10.46 12.35 -16.84
C SER A 160 -11.07 11.96 -15.51
N HIS A 161 -11.47 12.97 -14.74
CA HIS A 161 -12.22 12.79 -13.52
C HIS A 161 -13.74 12.67 -13.76
N SER A 162 -14.21 13.02 -14.96
CA SER A 162 -15.64 13.12 -15.31
C SER A 162 -16.16 11.97 -16.17
N PHE A 163 -15.29 11.19 -16.81
CA PHE A 163 -15.68 10.07 -17.67
C PHE A 163 -14.69 8.90 -17.70
N CYS A 164 -15.18 7.75 -18.16
CA CYS A 164 -14.37 6.56 -18.36
C CYS A 164 -13.36 6.76 -19.49
N PHE A 165 -12.08 6.51 -19.24
CA PHE A 165 -11.02 6.71 -20.24
C PHE A 165 -11.14 5.80 -21.49
N ILE A 166 -11.95 4.74 -21.41
CA ILE A 166 -12.21 3.79 -22.52
C ILE A 166 -13.48 4.19 -23.28
N CYS A 167 -14.67 4.11 -22.65
CA CYS A 167 -15.95 4.35 -23.35
C CYS A 167 -16.50 5.77 -23.26
N LYS A 168 -15.78 6.71 -22.60
CA LYS A 168 -16.21 8.11 -22.40
C LYS A 168 -17.56 8.32 -21.70
N ARG A 169 -18.15 7.25 -21.12
CA ARG A 169 -19.35 7.32 -20.27
C ARG A 169 -19.07 8.25 -19.08
N LYS A 170 -20.03 9.11 -18.71
CA LYS A 170 -19.92 10.05 -17.56
C LYS A 170 -20.22 9.39 -16.20
N THR A 171 -19.63 9.94 -15.14
CA THR A 171 -19.65 9.42 -13.75
C THR A 171 -21.05 9.20 -13.14
N GLY A 172 -22.10 9.85 -13.67
CA GLY A 172 -23.46 9.77 -13.11
C GLY A 172 -24.22 8.46 -13.31
N SER A 173 -23.71 7.53 -14.13
CA SER A 173 -24.48 6.33 -14.55
C SER A 173 -24.12 5.04 -13.83
N LYS A 174 -22.87 4.87 -13.37
CA LYS A 174 -22.36 3.72 -12.59
C LYS A 174 -21.10 4.16 -11.81
N PRO A 175 -20.75 3.49 -10.69
CA PRO A 175 -19.52 3.82 -9.96
C PRO A 175 -18.30 3.65 -10.88
N MET A 176 -17.42 4.66 -10.86
CA MET A 176 -16.12 4.62 -11.52
C MET A 176 -15.04 4.39 -10.49
N LYS A 177 -14.02 3.64 -10.89
CA LYS A 177 -12.82 3.42 -10.09
C LYS A 177 -11.65 4.13 -10.73
N VAL A 178 -10.78 4.70 -9.90
CA VAL A 178 -9.48 5.22 -10.35
C VAL A 178 -8.60 4.01 -10.63
N LEU A 179 -7.88 4.05 -11.75
CA LEU A 179 -7.02 2.94 -12.14
C LEU A 179 -5.80 2.87 -11.21
N PRO A 180 -5.49 1.69 -10.61
CA PRO A 180 -4.28 1.52 -9.84
C PRO A 180 -3.04 1.56 -10.75
N VAL A 181 -1.87 1.88 -10.17
CA VAL A 181 -0.61 1.99 -10.92
C VAL A 181 -0.29 0.68 -11.63
N GLU A 182 -0.54 -0.45 -10.98
CA GLU A 182 -0.30 -1.78 -11.52
C GLU A 182 -1.09 -2.05 -12.81
N ALA A 183 -2.35 -1.58 -12.87
CA ALA A 183 -3.18 -1.71 -14.06
C ALA A 183 -2.73 -0.76 -15.19
N ILE A 184 -2.20 0.43 -14.85
CA ILE A 184 -1.57 1.32 -15.84
C ILE A 184 -0.33 0.64 -16.46
N LEU A 185 0.52 0.03 -15.64
CA LEU A 185 1.71 -0.69 -16.09
C LEU A 185 1.34 -1.87 -16.98
N GLU A 186 0.24 -2.56 -16.70
CA GLU A 186 -0.23 -3.66 -17.53
C GLU A 186 -0.61 -3.20 -18.94
N ILE A 187 -1.35 -2.10 -19.04
CA ILE A 187 -1.71 -1.49 -20.33
C ILE A 187 -0.46 -1.07 -21.08
N PHE A 188 0.53 -0.52 -20.37
CA PHE A 188 1.82 -0.17 -20.97
C PHE A 188 2.54 -1.40 -21.53
N LEU A 189 2.65 -2.49 -20.76
CA LEU A 189 3.29 -3.73 -21.19
C LEU A 189 2.56 -4.38 -22.37
N LYS A 190 1.22 -4.37 -22.38
CA LYS A 190 0.42 -5.04 -23.41
C LYS A 190 0.24 -4.21 -24.69
N ARG A 191 0.17 -2.87 -24.58
CA ARG A 191 -0.18 -1.99 -25.71
C ARG A 191 0.84 -0.89 -26.01
N ASN A 192 1.96 -0.85 -25.30
CA ASN A 192 2.96 0.23 -25.38
C ASN A 192 2.31 1.62 -25.32
N MET A 193 1.42 1.78 -24.34
CA MET A 193 0.64 2.99 -24.15
C MET A 193 0.57 3.35 -22.67
N LEU A 194 0.87 4.60 -22.34
CA LEU A 194 0.86 5.08 -20.97
C LEU A 194 -0.43 5.83 -20.66
N ILE A 195 -1.15 5.38 -19.63
CA ILE A 195 -2.32 6.06 -19.10
C ILE A 195 -1.88 7.03 -18.00
N PRO A 196 -2.28 8.32 -18.03
CA PRO A 196 -1.94 9.23 -16.95
C PRO A 196 -2.60 8.80 -15.63
N LYS A 197 -1.90 9.04 -14.51
CA LYS A 197 -2.44 8.80 -13.16
C LYS A 197 -3.77 9.53 -12.98
N GLY A 198 -4.67 8.95 -12.17
CA GLY A 198 -5.99 9.52 -11.91
C GLY A 198 -7.05 9.22 -12.97
N ALA A 199 -6.69 8.52 -14.06
CA ALA A 199 -7.66 8.02 -15.02
C ALA A 199 -8.72 7.13 -14.36
N ARG A 200 -9.98 7.36 -14.71
CA ARG A 200 -11.13 6.63 -14.17
C ARG A 200 -11.70 5.66 -15.18
N CYS A 201 -12.07 4.46 -14.73
CA CYS A 201 -12.72 3.45 -15.55
C CYS A 201 -14.05 3.02 -14.95
N CYS A 202 -15.02 2.69 -15.81
CA CYS A 202 -16.27 2.09 -15.35
C CYS A 202 -16.07 0.60 -15.09
N SER A 203 -16.87 0.02 -14.20
CA SER A 203 -16.77 -1.39 -13.81
C SER A 203 -16.95 -2.39 -14.97
N VAL A 204 -17.54 -1.98 -16.10
CA VAL A 204 -17.77 -2.87 -17.25
C VAL A 204 -16.46 -3.33 -17.88
N HIS A 205 -15.45 -2.46 -17.94
CA HIS A 205 -14.15 -2.79 -18.53
C HIS A 205 -13.12 -3.26 -17.51
N LEU A 206 -13.49 -3.31 -16.23
CA LEU A 206 -12.60 -3.76 -15.18
C LEU A 206 -12.91 -5.21 -14.82
N THR A 207 -11.87 -5.96 -14.52
CA THR A 207 -11.97 -7.22 -13.78
C THR A 207 -12.32 -6.93 -12.33
N ASP A 208 -12.66 -7.96 -11.57
CA ASP A 208 -12.95 -7.83 -10.13
C ASP A 208 -11.75 -7.29 -9.35
N ASN A 209 -10.54 -7.58 -9.84
CA ASN A 209 -9.26 -7.10 -9.29
C ASN A 209 -8.88 -5.68 -9.77
N ASN A 210 -9.79 -4.95 -10.42
CA ASN A 210 -9.59 -3.58 -10.92
C ASN A 210 -8.55 -3.43 -12.05
N PHE A 211 -8.24 -4.51 -12.78
CA PHE A 211 -7.45 -4.45 -14.01
C PHE A 211 -8.35 -4.24 -15.22
N VAL A 212 -7.85 -3.66 -16.30
CA VAL A 212 -8.61 -3.60 -17.55
C VAL A 212 -8.67 -5.00 -18.14
N LYS A 213 -9.86 -5.46 -18.52
CA LYS A 213 -10.02 -6.75 -19.19
C LYS A 213 -9.32 -6.72 -20.55
N ASP A 214 -8.69 -7.83 -20.90
CA ASP A 214 -7.86 -7.95 -22.11
C ASP A 214 -8.60 -7.58 -23.40
N GLU A 215 -9.87 -7.97 -23.50
CA GLU A 215 -10.75 -7.65 -24.64
C GLU A 215 -10.91 -6.14 -24.91
N PHE A 216 -10.70 -5.28 -23.91
CA PHE A 216 -10.82 -3.83 -24.03
C PHE A 216 -9.49 -3.10 -24.16
N ILE A 217 -8.34 -3.78 -23.98
CA ILE A 217 -7.02 -3.13 -23.97
C ILE A 217 -6.75 -2.47 -25.31
N ASP A 218 -7.04 -3.15 -26.42
CA ASP A 218 -6.85 -2.61 -27.77
C ASP A 218 -7.86 -1.53 -28.17
N GLN A 219 -8.96 -1.42 -27.42
CA GLN A 219 -10.03 -0.45 -27.67
C GLN A 219 -9.80 0.89 -26.97
N ILE A 220 -8.81 0.99 -26.07
CA ILE A 220 -8.53 2.25 -25.37
C ILE A 220 -8.20 3.35 -26.40
N PRO A 221 -8.88 4.51 -26.36
CA PRO A 221 -8.58 5.61 -27.26
C PRO A 221 -7.18 6.21 -27.05
N ILE A 222 -6.49 6.48 -28.16
CA ILE A 222 -5.21 7.20 -28.15
C ILE A 222 -5.52 8.70 -28.10
N ALA A 223 -4.94 9.39 -27.12
CA ALA A 223 -5.01 10.84 -26.98
C ALA A 223 -3.89 11.54 -27.76
N ASP A 224 -2.68 10.96 -27.71
CA ASP A 224 -1.47 11.49 -28.34
C ASP A 224 -0.52 10.32 -28.67
N ASN A 225 0.33 10.49 -29.68
CA ASN A 225 1.41 9.54 -30.01
C ASN A 225 2.72 9.85 -29.29
N SER A 226 2.74 10.92 -28.49
CA SER A 226 3.86 11.32 -27.66
C SER A 226 3.42 11.64 -26.25
N ILE A 227 4.38 11.58 -25.33
CA ILE A 227 4.18 12.04 -23.96
C ILE A 227 5.39 12.84 -23.51
N SER A 228 5.12 14.01 -22.92
CA SER A 228 6.11 14.79 -22.20
C SER A 228 6.16 14.31 -20.74
N ILE A 229 7.32 13.87 -20.28
CA ILE A 229 7.53 13.33 -18.93
C ILE A 229 8.69 14.08 -18.26
N THR A 230 8.51 14.40 -16.98
CA THR A 230 9.56 14.93 -16.09
C THR A 230 10.33 13.80 -15.42
N SER A 231 11.56 14.06 -14.97
CA SER A 231 12.40 13.06 -14.28
C SER A 231 11.67 12.38 -13.10
N GLU A 232 10.97 13.15 -12.27
CA GLU A 232 10.17 12.62 -11.13
C GLU A 232 9.11 11.59 -11.57
N LYS A 233 8.49 11.83 -12.72
CA LYS A 233 7.43 10.96 -13.22
C LYS A 233 8.00 9.68 -13.82
N ILE A 234 9.17 9.76 -14.43
CA ILE A 234 9.96 8.59 -14.87
C ILE A 234 10.31 7.73 -13.65
N GLU A 235 10.86 8.31 -12.59
CA GLU A 235 11.16 7.61 -11.33
C GLU A 235 9.93 6.91 -10.77
N SER A 236 8.77 7.60 -10.75
CA SER A 236 7.53 7.01 -10.26
C SER A 236 7.04 5.81 -11.09
N ILE A 237 7.34 5.77 -12.39
CA ILE A 237 7.01 4.65 -13.27
C ILE A 237 7.94 3.47 -12.97
N PHE A 238 9.25 3.73 -12.84
CA PHE A 238 10.22 2.70 -12.47
C PHE A 238 9.97 2.09 -11.09
N LEU A 239 9.67 2.91 -10.08
CA LEU A 239 9.22 2.43 -8.77
C LEU A 239 7.95 1.59 -8.90
N GLY A 240 7.04 1.96 -9.79
CA GLY A 240 5.86 1.16 -10.12
C GLY A 240 6.22 -0.23 -10.67
N PHE A 241 7.18 -0.32 -11.59
CA PHE A 241 7.66 -1.60 -12.12
C PHE A 241 8.31 -2.46 -11.03
N ILE A 242 9.17 -1.87 -10.20
CA ILE A 242 9.82 -2.57 -9.07
C ILE A 242 8.75 -3.10 -8.11
N ASN A 243 7.77 -2.28 -7.72
CA ASN A 243 6.70 -2.69 -6.82
C ASN A 243 5.83 -3.79 -7.42
N ARG A 244 5.54 -3.73 -8.73
CA ARG A 244 4.81 -4.80 -9.43
C ARG A 244 5.61 -6.09 -9.40
N GLU A 245 6.90 -6.05 -9.75
CA GLU A 245 7.79 -7.20 -9.68
C GLU A 245 7.89 -7.77 -8.26
N GLN A 246 7.98 -6.93 -7.23
CA GLN A 246 7.95 -7.37 -5.84
C GLN A 246 6.63 -8.03 -5.45
N LYS A 247 5.49 -7.64 -6.03
CA LYS A 247 4.19 -8.30 -5.80
C LYS A 247 4.07 -9.61 -6.56
N THR A 248 4.58 -9.68 -7.79
CA THR A 248 4.40 -10.83 -8.69
C THR A 248 5.53 -11.85 -8.65
N SER A 249 6.70 -11.51 -8.11
CA SER A 249 7.82 -12.43 -7.96
C SER A 249 7.45 -13.51 -6.93
N ASN A 250 7.82 -14.75 -7.24
CA ASN A 250 7.68 -15.85 -6.30
C ASN A 250 8.58 -15.63 -5.07
N ILE A 251 8.22 -16.26 -3.95
CA ILE A 251 8.94 -16.13 -2.68
C ILE A 251 10.43 -16.42 -2.87
N PHE A 252 10.78 -17.46 -3.63
CA PHE A 252 12.17 -17.84 -3.87
C PHE A 252 12.99 -16.70 -4.49
N LYS A 253 12.46 -16.03 -5.52
CA LYS A 253 13.12 -14.89 -6.19
C LYS A 253 13.27 -13.69 -5.25
N LYS A 254 12.27 -13.40 -4.40
CA LYS A 254 12.35 -12.29 -3.43
C LYS A 254 13.54 -12.45 -2.49
N PHE A 255 13.81 -13.67 -2.04
CA PHE A 255 14.95 -13.96 -1.15
C PHE A 255 16.31 -14.06 -1.87
N LYS A 256 16.39 -13.74 -3.17
CA LYS A 256 17.67 -13.56 -3.86
C LYS A 256 18.36 -12.26 -3.43
N ASP A 257 17.58 -11.22 -3.18
CA ASP A 257 18.04 -9.92 -2.68
C ASP A 257 17.41 -9.64 -1.31
N PHE A 258 18.23 -9.66 -0.26
CA PHE A 258 17.74 -9.49 1.10
C PHE A 258 17.32 -8.05 1.42
N LEU A 259 17.75 -7.06 0.63
CA LEU A 259 17.42 -5.66 0.86
C LEU A 259 15.94 -5.39 0.62
N ILE A 260 15.35 -6.06 -0.38
CA ILE A 260 13.95 -5.87 -0.77
C ILE A 260 12.95 -6.68 0.08
N VAL A 261 13.43 -7.62 0.91
CA VAL A 261 12.56 -8.42 1.78
C VAL A 261 12.16 -7.59 3.00
N THR A 262 10.87 -7.53 3.32
CA THR A 262 10.37 -6.92 4.56
C THR A 262 10.45 -7.91 5.72
N ASP A 263 10.56 -7.42 6.96
CA ASP A 263 10.52 -8.26 8.16
C ASP A 263 9.26 -9.11 8.26
N GLU A 264 8.11 -8.54 7.90
CA GLU A 264 6.84 -9.27 7.86
C GLU A 264 6.89 -10.48 6.90
N LEU A 265 7.41 -10.29 5.68
CA LEU A 265 7.58 -11.37 4.71
C LEU A 265 8.61 -12.40 5.19
N CYS A 266 9.68 -11.94 5.86
CA CYS A 266 10.69 -12.78 6.45
C CYS A 266 10.06 -13.71 7.50
N CYS A 267 9.44 -13.14 8.54
CA CYS A 267 8.76 -13.88 9.61
C CYS A 267 7.68 -14.83 9.06
N LYS A 268 6.88 -14.37 8.08
CA LYS A 268 5.85 -15.20 7.46
C LYS A 268 6.43 -16.40 6.70
N THR A 269 7.62 -16.27 6.12
CA THR A 269 8.27 -17.35 5.37
C THR A 269 9.09 -18.26 6.27
N THR A 270 10.02 -17.70 7.05
CA THR A 270 11.02 -18.46 7.81
C THR A 270 10.62 -18.71 9.25
N GLY A 271 9.75 -17.87 9.82
CA GLY A 271 9.44 -17.86 11.25
C GLY A 271 10.38 -16.96 12.07
N PHE A 272 11.34 -16.31 11.40
CA PHE A 272 12.37 -15.47 12.01
C PHE A 272 12.34 -14.06 11.41
N THR A 273 12.76 -13.07 12.20
CA THR A 273 13.01 -11.69 11.77
C THR A 273 14.15 -11.63 10.76
N LYS A 274 14.32 -10.49 10.07
CA LYS A 274 15.45 -10.36 9.13
C LYS A 274 16.79 -10.49 9.83
N ASP A 275 16.94 -9.91 11.01
CA ASP A 275 18.20 -9.92 11.75
C ASP A 275 18.60 -11.34 12.19
N GLU A 276 17.63 -12.14 12.63
CA GLU A 276 17.85 -13.55 12.98
C GLU A 276 18.23 -14.40 11.76
N VAL A 277 17.54 -14.20 10.62
CA VAL A 277 17.91 -14.90 9.37
C VAL A 277 19.30 -14.46 8.91
N TYR A 278 19.65 -13.18 9.07
CA TYR A 278 20.97 -12.67 8.72
C TYR A 278 22.08 -13.22 9.62
N PHE A 279 21.79 -13.39 10.91
CA PHE A 279 22.68 -14.07 11.85
C PHE A 279 22.94 -15.51 11.40
N ILE A 280 21.89 -16.31 11.15
CA ILE A 280 22.03 -17.70 10.66
C ILE A 280 22.81 -17.73 9.33
N PHE A 281 22.53 -16.78 8.44
CA PHE A 281 23.25 -16.65 7.19
C PHE A 281 24.75 -16.41 7.41
N ASN A 282 25.17 -15.57 8.36
CA ASN A 282 26.59 -15.31 8.59
C ASN A 282 27.31 -16.49 9.24
N GLU A 283 26.64 -17.25 10.10
CA GLU A 283 27.23 -18.39 10.79
C GLU A 283 27.47 -19.60 9.86
N ILE A 284 26.57 -19.86 8.91
CA ILE A 284 26.69 -21.01 8.01
C ILE A 284 27.65 -20.72 6.84
N LYS A 285 28.94 -21.05 6.96
CA LYS A 285 29.97 -20.66 5.96
C LYS A 285 30.12 -21.64 4.79
N SER A 286 29.75 -22.91 4.97
CA SER A 286 30.06 -23.99 4.03
C SER A 286 29.08 -24.16 2.86
N ILE A 287 28.00 -23.38 2.81
CA ILE A 287 27.07 -23.36 1.67
C ILE A 287 27.59 -22.43 0.58
N ILE A 288 27.76 -22.99 -0.62
CA ILE A 288 28.18 -22.24 -1.81
C ILE A 288 26.93 -21.84 -2.62
N SER A 289 26.88 -20.58 -3.03
CA SER A 289 25.89 -20.09 -4.01
C SER A 289 26.18 -20.70 -5.38
N SER A 290 25.14 -21.18 -6.05
CA SER A 290 25.19 -21.62 -7.46
C SER A 290 24.54 -20.58 -8.36
N GLU A 291 24.73 -20.71 -9.68
CA GLU A 291 24.12 -19.82 -10.69
C GLU A 291 22.61 -19.62 -10.49
N ASN A 292 21.90 -20.70 -10.15
CA ASN A 292 20.44 -20.69 -10.00
C ASN A 292 19.94 -20.48 -8.56
N ARG A 293 20.84 -20.35 -7.58
CA ARG A 293 20.46 -20.36 -6.16
C ARG A 293 21.52 -19.72 -5.26
N SER A 294 21.12 -18.74 -4.47
CA SER A 294 21.96 -18.14 -3.44
C SER A 294 21.97 -18.97 -2.15
N LYS A 295 23.04 -18.81 -1.36
CA LYS A 295 23.10 -19.33 0.02
C LYS A 295 21.88 -18.93 0.85
N LEU A 296 21.46 -17.67 0.77
CA LEU A 296 20.29 -17.17 1.50
C LEU A 296 19.00 -17.90 1.12
N GLN A 297 18.73 -18.06 -0.19
CA GLN A 297 17.58 -18.81 -0.67
C GLN A 297 17.55 -20.26 -0.13
N SER A 298 18.73 -20.87 0.02
CA SER A 298 18.86 -22.23 0.55
C SER A 298 18.45 -22.31 2.00
N ILE A 299 18.94 -21.38 2.81
CA ILE A 299 18.60 -21.25 4.24
C ILE A 299 17.10 -21.01 4.37
N VAL A 300 16.54 -20.06 3.61
CA VAL A 300 15.11 -19.73 3.65
C VAL A 300 14.23 -20.93 3.30
N VAL A 301 14.56 -21.70 2.26
CA VAL A 301 13.82 -22.93 1.90
C VAL A 301 13.86 -23.94 3.04
N ASN A 302 15.02 -24.10 3.68
CA ASN A 302 15.14 -25.01 4.81
C ASN A 302 14.36 -24.54 6.05
N LEU A 303 14.43 -23.25 6.40
CA LEU A 303 13.66 -22.67 7.50
C LEU A 303 12.15 -22.75 7.23
N PHE A 304 11.72 -22.49 6.00
CA PHE A 304 10.32 -22.65 5.59
C PHE A 304 9.85 -24.10 5.76
N TRP A 305 10.69 -25.07 5.37
CA TRP A 305 10.38 -26.48 5.57
C TRP A 305 10.27 -26.83 7.06
N LEU A 306 11.21 -26.37 7.90
CA LEU A 306 11.17 -26.59 9.35
C LEU A 306 9.94 -25.95 10.00
N LYS A 307 9.55 -24.75 9.55
CA LYS A 307 8.38 -24.03 10.05
C LYS A 307 7.06 -24.72 9.69
N THR A 308 6.94 -25.19 8.46
CA THR A 308 5.64 -25.63 7.91
C THR A 308 5.44 -27.14 7.92
N GLY A 309 6.52 -27.93 7.94
CA GLY A 309 6.44 -29.38 7.87
C GLY A 309 5.89 -29.93 6.54
N LEU A 310 5.75 -29.08 5.51
CA LEU A 310 5.17 -29.47 4.23
C LEU A 310 6.07 -30.46 3.48
N ASP A 311 5.44 -31.27 2.61
CA ASP A 311 6.18 -32.15 1.74
C ASP A 311 6.99 -31.38 0.69
N GLN A 312 8.04 -32.00 0.17
CA GLN A 312 8.98 -31.37 -0.78
C GLN A 312 8.32 -30.96 -2.10
N LYS A 313 7.22 -31.61 -2.50
CA LYS A 313 6.49 -31.27 -3.73
C LYS A 313 5.69 -29.99 -3.53
N MET A 314 5.01 -29.83 -2.39
CA MET A 314 4.32 -28.59 -2.03
C MET A 314 5.30 -27.42 -1.91
N ILE A 315 6.45 -27.63 -1.27
CA ILE A 315 7.49 -26.58 -1.16
C ILE A 315 8.02 -26.21 -2.55
N ALA A 316 8.29 -27.21 -3.41
CA ALA A 316 8.72 -26.94 -4.77
C ALA A 316 7.69 -26.09 -5.54
N ASN A 317 6.40 -26.37 -5.38
CA ASN A 317 5.34 -25.56 -6.00
C ASN A 317 5.29 -24.13 -5.43
N LEU A 318 5.34 -23.97 -4.11
CA LEU A 318 5.25 -22.65 -3.45
C LEU A 318 6.46 -21.74 -3.76
N PHE A 319 7.64 -22.34 -3.91
CA PHE A 319 8.87 -21.64 -4.28
C PHE A 319 9.12 -21.62 -5.79
N GLU A 320 8.22 -22.21 -6.59
CA GLU A 320 8.37 -22.41 -8.04
C GLU A 320 9.74 -23.02 -8.42
N ILE A 321 10.19 -24.00 -7.64
CA ILE A 321 11.38 -24.81 -7.91
C ILE A 321 10.96 -25.96 -8.83
N GLU A 322 11.63 -26.08 -9.97
CA GLU A 322 11.26 -27.00 -11.06
C GLU A 322 11.16 -28.47 -10.62
N HIS A 323 12.01 -28.90 -9.67
CA HIS A 323 12.08 -30.28 -9.23
C HIS A 323 12.07 -30.41 -7.72
N ARG A 324 11.19 -31.26 -7.17
CA ARG A 324 11.15 -31.59 -5.73
C ARG A 324 12.49 -32.09 -5.18
N GLN A 325 13.28 -32.78 -6.01
CA GLN A 325 14.59 -33.28 -5.63
C GLN A 325 15.54 -32.14 -5.27
N THR A 326 15.40 -30.97 -5.91
CA THR A 326 16.18 -29.77 -5.60
C THR A 326 15.89 -29.30 -4.18
N VAL A 327 14.64 -29.32 -3.73
CA VAL A 327 14.28 -29.00 -2.33
C VAL A 327 14.94 -29.97 -1.36
N SER A 328 14.92 -31.27 -1.66
CA SER A 328 15.61 -32.29 -0.86
C SER A 328 17.10 -32.01 -0.73
N ASN A 329 17.76 -31.71 -1.86
CA ASN A 329 19.19 -31.46 -1.93
C ASN A 329 19.56 -30.17 -1.17
N ILE A 330 18.74 -29.11 -1.31
CA ILE A 330 18.90 -27.87 -0.54
C ILE A 330 18.83 -28.15 0.96
N CYS A 331 17.80 -28.85 1.42
CA CYS A 331 17.63 -29.15 2.84
C CYS A 331 18.72 -30.07 3.40
N ALA A 332 19.20 -31.04 2.61
CA ALA A 332 20.33 -31.87 3.00
C ALA A 332 21.61 -31.04 3.13
N GLN A 333 21.89 -30.17 2.17
CA GLN A 333 23.08 -29.32 2.19
C GLN A 333 23.07 -28.34 3.36
N VAL A 334 21.93 -27.70 3.63
CA VAL A 334 21.80 -26.76 4.77
C VAL A 334 22.02 -27.49 6.09
N ARG A 335 21.41 -28.67 6.29
CA ARG A 335 21.62 -29.47 7.51
C ARG A 335 23.08 -29.86 7.69
N SER A 336 23.74 -30.35 6.65
CA SER A 336 25.16 -30.70 6.71
C SER A 336 26.03 -29.49 7.04
N ALA A 337 25.68 -28.31 6.52
CA ALA A 337 26.39 -27.07 6.79
C ALA A 337 26.19 -26.59 8.23
N ILE A 338 24.96 -26.66 8.77
CA ILE A 338 24.68 -26.35 10.17
C ILE A 338 25.48 -27.27 11.10
N LEU A 339 25.47 -28.58 10.84
CA LEU A 339 26.23 -29.55 11.65
C LEU A 339 27.74 -29.28 11.62
N LYS A 340 28.25 -28.76 10.50
CA LYS A 340 29.67 -28.50 10.32
C LYS A 340 30.13 -27.17 10.93
N ASP A 341 29.33 -26.13 10.75
CA ASP A 341 29.75 -24.75 11.02
C ASP A 341 29.17 -24.20 12.33
N PHE A 342 28.01 -24.69 12.76
CA PHE A 342 27.25 -24.12 13.89
C PHE A 342 27.34 -24.98 15.17
N VAL A 343 27.51 -26.29 15.04
CA VAL A 343 27.56 -27.19 16.20
C VAL A 343 28.97 -27.20 16.79
N PRO A 344 29.15 -26.86 18.09
CA PRO A 344 30.44 -26.97 18.77
C PRO A 344 30.97 -28.41 18.72
N LYS A 345 32.28 -28.55 18.56
CA LYS A 345 32.96 -29.85 18.44
C LYS A 345 33.28 -30.48 19.79
#